data_AF-A0A6C0BTB1-F1
#
_entry.id   AF-A0A6C0BTB1-F1
#
_cell.length_a   1.000
_cell.length_b   1.000
_cell.length_c   1.000
_cell.angle_alpha   90.00
_cell.angle_beta   90.00
_cell.angle_gamma   90.00
#
_symmetry.space_group_name_H-M   'P 1'
#
loop_
_entity.id
_entity.type
_entity.pdbx_description
1 polymer ?
#
loop_
_entity_poly.entity_id
_entity_poly.type
_entity_poly.pdbx_seq_one_letter_code
_entity_poly.pdbx_strand_id
1 'polypeptide(L)'
;MKYDFEEKQLEMVCINLSDEIKGDDELLNNEDVTIFNSSMLPLKNSDDLLIASRGWYGNIRSWDGINFVILSLFTKDLKKKKQNILDIDKKVFEDKKRKFKELKNEVIPHGDKLLKGPEDPRLFYHNDDIYILINDLTDENKRHMFVSKVDPKKLEYKEKIELCESLSSKFEKNWGPFIYNDKLHLVYDINPLKVFELEDDFECNEKFSVNSEIMKKLTESYPDLHFHIRNSTNLISLDSNEYLGLGHGVLDYKDNIDINKYLIPLLKDSKYSDSDKDYFNKFYKLYTGFFYKINMERQEITEISPFFQLPNYESKQELIFFPTSIHLDNDNYVNISYNVGDNRSYFLKLHLDIVNLSLYDKNNIDFQVNYNINSNFYIELIRNIRKLMGFSTKKKDYYKFGDINNIFAGNRKKKERKTKRKKERKQKRKTVKKSEKKLLYFYMEGCKYCDKFEKTWKKLTDNHKEIKMIKINGPKNKRMNKKYNVESYPTIILIDKGEHEIFEDKRTYKKLKEFISN
;
A
#
# COMPACT_ATOMS: atom_id res chain seq x y z
N MET A 1 1.60 24.49 -20.97
CA MET A 1 2.03 23.42 -20.03
C MET A 1 2.99 22.55 -20.81
N LYS A 2 4.14 22.12 -20.25
CA LYS A 2 5.16 21.33 -20.97
C LYS A 2 4.61 19.98 -21.48
N TYR A 3 3.56 19.46 -20.83
CA TYR A 3 2.89 18.21 -21.15
C TYR A 3 1.38 18.47 -21.35
N ASP A 4 0.77 17.72 -22.27
CA ASP A 4 -0.68 17.61 -22.44
C ASP A 4 -1.11 16.23 -21.92
N PHE A 5 -1.70 16.19 -20.72
CA PHE A 5 -2.04 14.93 -20.05
C PHE A 5 -3.42 14.39 -20.44
N GLU A 6 -3.47 13.13 -20.82
CA GLU A 6 -4.74 12.41 -20.84
C GLU A 6 -5.28 12.19 -19.41
N GLU A 7 -6.60 12.16 -19.24
CA GLU A 7 -7.22 11.98 -17.93
C GLU A 7 -6.74 10.70 -17.20
N LYS A 8 -6.41 9.64 -17.97
CA LYS A 8 -5.89 8.36 -17.45
C LYS A 8 -4.48 8.47 -16.83
N GLN A 9 -3.64 9.38 -17.34
CA GLN A 9 -2.29 9.62 -16.83
C GLN A 9 -2.35 10.34 -15.47
N LEU A 10 -3.46 11.01 -15.21
CA LEU A 10 -3.77 11.72 -13.97
C LEU A 10 -4.55 10.85 -12.98
N GLU A 11 -4.37 9.52 -13.01
CA GLU A 11 -4.91 8.59 -12.02
C GLU A 11 -3.79 7.96 -11.19
N MET A 12 -3.99 7.90 -9.88
CA MET A 12 -3.18 7.18 -8.91
C MET A 12 -3.92 5.92 -8.46
N VAL A 13 -3.23 4.78 -8.50
CA VAL A 13 -3.70 3.53 -7.91
C VAL A 13 -2.76 3.16 -6.79
N CYS A 14 -3.29 3.06 -5.57
CA CYS A 14 -2.54 2.72 -4.37
C CYS A 14 -3.12 1.45 -3.72
N ILE A 15 -2.27 0.47 -3.45
CA ILE A 15 -2.64 -0.86 -2.95
C ILE A 15 -1.86 -1.15 -1.68
N ASN A 16 -2.53 -1.69 -0.66
CA ASN A 16 -1.85 -2.23 0.52
C ASN A 16 -1.21 -3.58 0.14
N LEU A 17 0.09 -3.57 -0.11
CA LEU A 17 0.81 -4.73 -0.59
C LEU A 17 0.99 -5.77 0.51
N SER A 18 1.15 -5.36 1.76
CA SER A 18 1.24 -6.29 2.90
C SER A 18 0.00 -7.14 3.06
N ASP A 19 -1.19 -6.57 2.90
CA ASP A 19 -2.44 -7.34 2.96
C ASP A 19 -2.54 -8.36 1.82
N GLU A 20 -2.07 -8.02 0.62
CA GLU A 20 -2.02 -8.94 -0.53
C GLU A 20 -0.99 -10.06 -0.34
N ILE A 21 0.15 -9.75 0.29
CA ILE A 21 1.18 -10.72 0.64
C ILE A 21 0.67 -11.66 1.72
N LYS A 22 -0.04 -11.17 2.75
CA LYS A 22 -0.70 -12.02 3.75
C LYS A 22 -1.76 -12.89 3.09
N GLY A 23 -2.74 -12.28 2.42
CA GLY A 23 -3.84 -12.99 1.78
C GLY A 23 -4.50 -13.99 2.73
N ASP A 24 -4.63 -15.24 2.29
CA ASP A 24 -5.13 -16.38 3.06
C ASP A 24 -4.04 -17.24 3.72
N ASP A 25 -2.77 -16.79 3.72
CA ASP A 25 -1.67 -17.54 4.32
C ASP A 25 -1.81 -17.55 5.85
N GLU A 26 -2.03 -18.74 6.43
CA GLU A 26 -2.30 -18.88 7.86
C GLU A 26 -1.11 -18.44 8.74
N LEU A 27 0.12 -18.63 8.28
CA LEU A 27 1.32 -18.30 9.05
C LEU A 27 1.51 -16.78 9.10
N LEU A 28 1.35 -16.13 7.95
CA LEU A 28 1.51 -14.68 7.82
C LEU A 28 0.37 -13.87 8.45
N ASN A 29 -0.78 -14.51 8.70
CA ASN A 29 -1.92 -13.92 9.40
C ASN A 29 -1.83 -14.01 10.93
N ASN A 30 -0.74 -14.54 11.50
CA ASN A 30 -0.46 -14.44 12.93
C ASN A 30 -0.35 -12.96 13.36
N GLU A 31 -0.90 -12.63 14.53
CA GLU A 31 -0.93 -11.25 15.06
C GLU A 31 0.47 -10.68 15.35
N ASP A 32 1.45 -11.54 15.65
CA ASP A 32 2.84 -11.17 15.91
C ASP A 32 3.67 -11.14 14.61
N VAL A 33 3.06 -11.36 13.44
CA VAL A 33 3.73 -11.30 12.14
C VAL A 33 3.43 -9.99 11.42
N THR A 34 4.50 -9.26 11.14
CA THR A 34 4.49 -8.01 10.39
C THR A 34 5.21 -8.19 9.06
N ILE A 35 4.67 -7.61 7.98
CA ILE A 35 5.25 -7.69 6.64
C ILE A 35 5.46 -6.28 6.13
N PHE A 36 6.69 -5.95 5.74
CA PHE A 36 7.06 -4.63 5.28
C PHE A 36 8.29 -4.67 4.36
N ASN A 37 8.80 -3.49 3.96
CA ASN A 37 9.96 -3.32 3.07
C ASN A 37 9.95 -4.23 1.83
N SER A 38 8.82 -4.27 1.11
CA SER A 38 8.65 -5.14 -0.06
C SER A 38 9.29 -4.56 -1.32
N SER A 39 10.31 -5.20 -1.88
CA SER A 39 10.88 -4.91 -3.20
C SER A 39 10.17 -5.70 -4.30
N MET A 40 10.00 -5.11 -5.48
CA MET A 40 9.27 -5.68 -6.59
C MET A 40 10.07 -5.57 -7.89
N LEU A 41 10.14 -6.68 -8.63
CA LEU A 41 10.86 -6.81 -9.88
C LEU A 41 9.97 -7.45 -10.95
N PRO A 42 9.71 -6.80 -12.10
CA PRO A 42 9.03 -7.44 -13.23
C PRO A 42 9.90 -8.54 -13.82
N LEU A 43 9.31 -9.71 -14.10
CA LEU A 43 10.03 -10.83 -14.70
C LEU A 43 10.16 -10.65 -16.21
N LYS A 44 11.39 -10.68 -16.74
CA LYS A 44 11.66 -10.75 -18.18
C LYS A 44 10.86 -11.90 -18.82
N ASN A 45 10.29 -11.65 -20.00
CA ASN A 45 9.50 -12.61 -20.78
C ASN A 45 8.25 -13.15 -20.06
N SER A 46 7.72 -12.44 -19.07
CA SER A 46 6.49 -12.79 -18.36
C SER A 46 5.67 -11.54 -18.02
N ASP A 47 4.38 -11.72 -17.77
CA ASP A 47 3.47 -10.72 -17.21
C ASP A 47 3.48 -10.73 -15.66
N ASP A 48 4.47 -11.40 -15.07
CA ASP A 48 4.55 -11.63 -13.63
C ASP A 48 5.57 -10.72 -12.94
N LEU A 49 5.34 -10.51 -11.66
CA LEU A 49 6.16 -9.72 -10.76
C LEU A 49 6.71 -10.65 -9.68
N LEU A 50 8.02 -10.61 -9.44
CA LEU A 50 8.62 -11.19 -8.26
C LEU A 50 8.68 -10.13 -7.16
N ILE A 51 8.22 -10.47 -5.96
CA ILE A 51 8.20 -9.59 -4.81
C ILE A 51 8.98 -10.25 -3.67
N ALA A 52 9.97 -9.54 -3.13
CA ALA A 52 10.70 -9.93 -1.94
C ALA A 52 10.33 -9.00 -0.79
N SER A 53 9.86 -9.54 0.33
CA SER A 53 9.38 -8.77 1.47
C SER A 53 10.10 -9.15 2.75
N ARG A 54 10.29 -8.16 3.62
CA ARG A 54 10.76 -8.38 4.98
C ARG A 54 9.59 -8.83 5.84
N GLY A 55 9.72 -10.01 6.43
CA GLY A 55 8.88 -10.50 7.49
C GLY A 55 9.52 -10.26 8.85
N TRP A 56 8.70 -9.99 9.85
CA TRP A 56 9.10 -9.85 11.25
C TRP A 56 8.16 -10.63 12.13
N TYR A 57 8.71 -11.54 12.94
CA TYR A 57 7.97 -12.24 13.98
C TYR A 57 8.36 -11.70 15.36
N GLY A 58 7.45 -10.98 15.99
CA GLY A 58 7.61 -10.34 17.29
C GLY A 58 7.06 -8.92 17.35
N ASN A 59 7.50 -8.13 18.33
CA ASN A 59 7.06 -6.76 18.50
C ASN A 59 7.94 -5.79 17.69
N ILE A 60 7.37 -5.21 16.64
CA ILE A 60 8.07 -4.31 15.73
C ILE A 60 8.40 -2.94 16.37
N ARG A 61 7.73 -2.54 17.45
CA ARG A 61 7.95 -1.25 18.13
C ARG A 61 9.08 -1.30 19.14
N SER A 62 9.30 -2.45 19.76
CA SER A 62 10.46 -2.68 20.63
C SER A 62 11.64 -3.31 19.89
N TRP A 63 11.46 -3.64 18.60
CA TRP A 63 12.42 -4.39 17.79
C TRP A 63 12.89 -5.65 18.53
N ASP A 64 11.96 -6.35 19.17
CA ASP A 64 12.19 -7.65 19.79
C ASP A 64 11.49 -8.73 18.95
N GLY A 65 12.29 -9.54 18.27
CA GLY A 65 11.79 -10.45 17.26
C GLY A 65 12.87 -10.94 16.30
N ILE A 66 12.42 -11.63 15.25
CA ILE A 66 13.28 -12.28 14.25
C ILE A 66 12.86 -11.80 12.86
N ASN A 67 13.84 -11.39 12.05
CA ASN A 67 13.62 -11.11 10.64
C ASN A 67 13.59 -12.37 9.79
N PHE A 68 12.85 -12.33 8.70
CA PHE A 68 12.81 -13.37 7.69
C PHE A 68 12.45 -12.81 6.31
N VAL A 69 12.71 -13.56 5.24
CA VAL A 69 12.38 -13.13 3.86
C VAL A 69 11.17 -13.89 3.34
N ILE A 70 10.32 -13.18 2.60
CA ILE A 70 9.18 -13.75 1.89
C ILE A 70 9.37 -13.50 0.41
N LEU A 71 9.50 -14.56 -0.39
CA LEU A 71 9.52 -14.46 -1.85
C LEU A 71 8.15 -14.84 -2.41
N SER A 72 7.57 -13.96 -3.22
CA SER A 72 6.23 -14.13 -3.76
C SER A 72 6.16 -13.83 -5.25
N LEU A 73 5.45 -14.67 -5.99
CA LEU A 73 5.15 -14.46 -7.40
C LEU A 73 3.75 -13.88 -7.55
N PHE A 74 3.65 -12.76 -8.25
CA PHE A 74 2.44 -11.97 -8.45
C PHE A 74 2.17 -11.83 -9.96
N THR A 75 0.91 -11.64 -10.37
CA THR A 75 0.61 -11.15 -11.74
C THR A 75 0.92 -9.65 -11.83
N LYS A 76 0.97 -9.06 -13.03
CA LYS A 76 1.00 -7.59 -13.22
C LYS A 76 -0.15 -6.82 -12.57
N ASP A 77 -1.32 -7.46 -12.41
CA ASP A 77 -2.45 -6.89 -11.65
C ASP A 77 -2.30 -7.11 -10.13
N LEU A 78 -1.08 -7.39 -9.67
CA LEU A 78 -0.65 -7.67 -8.29
C LEU A 78 -1.35 -8.86 -7.59
N LYS A 79 -1.98 -9.78 -8.31
CA LYS A 79 -2.57 -10.97 -7.66
C LYS A 79 -1.49 -11.98 -7.30
N LYS A 80 -1.39 -12.32 -6.01
CA LYS A 80 -0.50 -13.38 -5.50
C LYS A 80 -0.83 -14.71 -6.19
N LYS A 81 0.18 -15.36 -6.76
CA LYS A 81 0.11 -16.69 -7.39
C LYS A 81 0.70 -17.77 -6.49
N LYS A 82 1.91 -17.53 -5.97
CA LYS A 82 2.69 -18.45 -5.16
C LYS A 82 3.57 -17.64 -4.22
N GLN A 83 3.94 -18.23 -3.09
CA GLN A 83 4.78 -17.62 -2.09
C GLN A 83 5.61 -18.69 -1.38
N ASN A 84 6.76 -18.28 -0.84
CA ASN A 84 7.58 -19.07 0.07
C ASN A 84 8.17 -18.17 1.15
N ILE A 85 8.31 -18.72 2.36
CA ILE A 85 8.87 -18.07 3.54
C ILE A 85 10.23 -18.72 3.82
N LEU A 86 11.26 -17.89 3.96
CA LEU A 86 12.68 -18.25 4.08
C LEU A 86 13.24 -17.70 5.39
N ASP A 87 14.40 -18.19 5.82
CA ASP A 87 15.18 -17.65 6.96
C ASP A 87 14.50 -17.70 8.34
N ILE A 88 13.43 -18.48 8.48
CA ILE A 88 12.77 -18.73 9.76
C ILE A 88 12.33 -20.19 9.85
N ASP A 89 12.49 -20.78 11.04
CA ASP A 89 11.97 -22.12 11.31
C ASP A 89 10.44 -22.07 11.32
N LYS A 90 9.82 -22.75 10.35
CA LYS A 90 8.36 -22.81 10.21
C LYS A 90 7.68 -23.43 11.43
N LYS A 91 8.41 -24.23 12.23
CA LYS A 91 7.91 -24.80 13.50
C LYS A 91 7.56 -23.74 14.54
N VAL A 92 8.17 -22.56 14.45
CA VAL A 92 7.84 -21.43 15.34
C VAL A 92 6.35 -21.06 15.24
N PHE A 93 5.71 -21.39 14.11
CA PHE A 93 4.31 -21.10 13.80
C PHE A 93 3.37 -22.31 13.92
N GLU A 94 3.85 -23.49 14.33
CA GLU A 94 3.03 -24.72 14.39
C GLU A 94 1.94 -24.67 15.47
N ASP A 95 2.19 -23.97 16.57
CA ASP A 95 1.13 -23.64 17.53
C ASP A 95 0.57 -22.25 17.20
N LYS A 96 -0.57 -22.24 16.49
CA LYS A 96 -1.29 -21.03 16.05
C LYS A 96 -1.63 -20.05 17.20
N LYS A 97 -1.48 -20.47 18.46
CA LYS A 97 -1.69 -19.63 19.65
C LYS A 97 -0.41 -19.18 20.33
N ARG A 98 0.75 -19.66 19.88
CA ARG A 98 2.04 -19.31 20.49
C ARG A 98 2.32 -17.85 20.17
N LYS A 99 2.02 -17.01 21.15
CA LYS A 99 2.38 -15.60 21.12
C LYS A 99 3.87 -15.46 21.28
N PHE A 100 4.45 -14.49 20.58
CA PHE A 100 5.79 -14.03 20.86
C PHE A 100 5.84 -13.50 22.30
N LYS A 101 6.81 -13.97 23.08
CA LYS A 101 7.02 -13.48 24.44
C LYS A 101 8.05 -12.35 24.39
N GLU A 102 7.53 -11.13 24.37
CA GLU A 102 8.36 -9.92 24.43
C GLU A 102 9.22 -9.90 25.70
N LEU A 103 10.50 -9.63 25.51
CA LEU A 103 11.54 -9.53 26.54
C LEU A 103 11.82 -8.08 26.92
N LYS A 104 11.40 -7.12 26.09
CA LYS A 104 11.65 -5.68 26.26
C LYS A 104 10.37 -4.89 26.13
N ASN A 105 10.00 -4.13 27.16
CA ASN A 105 8.77 -3.33 27.16
C ASN A 105 8.99 -1.87 26.70
N GLU A 106 10.13 -1.57 26.08
CA GLU A 106 10.51 -0.22 25.68
C GLU A 106 10.28 -0.02 24.17
N VAL A 107 9.68 1.12 23.82
CA VAL A 107 9.54 1.60 22.44
C VAL A 107 10.87 2.15 21.95
N ILE A 108 11.34 1.65 20.80
CA ILE A 108 12.66 1.97 20.26
C ILE A 108 12.53 2.59 18.85
N PRO A 109 13.13 3.75 18.60
CA PRO A 109 13.21 4.34 17.25
C PRO A 109 13.90 3.41 16.24
N HIS A 110 13.56 3.57 14.97
CA HIS A 110 14.21 2.84 13.89
C HIS A 110 15.72 3.12 13.85
N GLY A 111 16.52 2.05 13.79
CA GLY A 111 17.98 2.09 13.64
C GLY A 111 18.78 2.00 14.95
N ASP A 112 18.14 1.92 16.11
CA ASP A 112 18.83 1.97 17.42
C ASP A 112 19.30 0.59 17.94
N LYS A 113 19.14 -0.48 17.16
CA LYS A 113 19.50 -1.86 17.55
C LYS A 113 20.11 -2.66 16.41
N LEU A 114 20.98 -3.60 16.80
CA LEU A 114 21.36 -4.72 15.94
C LEU A 114 20.26 -5.78 15.96
N LEU A 115 19.81 -6.19 14.77
CA LEU A 115 18.68 -7.08 14.57
C LEU A 115 19.15 -8.40 13.96
N LYS A 116 18.52 -9.52 14.34
CA LYS A 116 18.87 -10.86 13.84
C LYS A 116 18.16 -11.17 12.54
N GLY A 117 18.88 -11.80 11.62
CA GLY A 117 18.37 -12.24 10.31
C GLY A 117 18.43 -11.16 9.23
N PRO A 118 18.05 -11.54 7.99
CA PRO A 118 18.17 -10.71 6.80
C PRO A 118 17.13 -9.59 6.76
N GLU A 119 17.56 -8.42 6.30
CA GLU A 119 16.74 -7.21 6.24
C GLU A 119 16.68 -6.58 4.87
N ASP A 120 15.57 -5.87 4.68
CA ASP A 120 15.32 -4.93 3.59
C ASP A 120 15.64 -5.46 2.17
N PRO A 121 15.09 -6.64 1.81
CA PRO A 121 15.44 -7.32 0.58
C PRO A 121 15.17 -6.46 -0.67
N ARG A 122 16.17 -6.32 -1.57
CA ARG A 122 16.06 -5.61 -2.85
C ARG A 122 16.34 -6.54 -4.02
N LEU A 123 15.40 -6.64 -4.96
CA LEU A 123 15.55 -7.47 -6.15
C LEU A 123 16.14 -6.66 -7.32
N PHE A 124 17.01 -7.28 -8.11
CA PHE A 124 17.58 -6.69 -9.31
C PHE A 124 18.03 -7.75 -10.33
N TYR A 125 18.28 -7.31 -11.57
CA TYR A 125 18.86 -8.13 -12.62
C TYR A 125 20.36 -7.89 -12.74
N HIS A 126 21.11 -8.95 -13.00
CA HIS A 126 22.51 -8.90 -13.45
C HIS A 126 22.77 -10.13 -14.33
N ASN A 127 23.36 -9.94 -15.52
CA ASN A 127 23.64 -11.01 -16.49
C ASN A 127 22.43 -11.96 -16.75
N ASP A 128 21.23 -11.39 -16.93
CA ASP A 128 19.94 -12.07 -17.09
C ASP A 128 19.43 -12.90 -15.90
N ASP A 129 20.25 -13.07 -14.88
CA ASP A 129 19.87 -13.68 -13.61
C ASP A 129 19.24 -12.66 -12.66
N ILE A 130 18.41 -13.18 -11.74
CA ILE A 130 17.78 -12.37 -10.70
C ILE A 130 18.57 -12.55 -9.42
N TYR A 131 18.91 -11.42 -8.79
CA TYR A 131 19.61 -11.38 -7.53
C TYR A 131 18.76 -10.66 -6.48
N ILE A 132 19.02 -11.02 -5.22
CA ILE A 132 18.48 -10.34 -4.04
C ILE A 132 19.65 -9.77 -3.24
N LEU A 133 19.57 -8.48 -2.96
CA LEU A 133 20.44 -7.76 -2.04
C LEU A 133 19.74 -7.73 -0.67
N ILE A 134 20.43 -8.16 0.38
CA ILE A 134 19.92 -8.17 1.76
C ILE A 134 21.01 -7.67 2.70
N ASN A 135 20.59 -7.04 3.79
CA ASN A 135 21.49 -6.74 4.90
C ASN A 135 21.38 -7.84 5.97
N ASP A 136 22.47 -8.52 6.30
CA ASP A 136 22.46 -9.61 7.31
C ASP A 136 23.69 -9.57 8.22
N LEU A 137 23.75 -10.47 9.20
CA LEU A 137 24.89 -10.64 10.09
C LEU A 137 25.91 -11.61 9.47
N THR A 138 27.18 -11.22 9.50
CA THR A 138 28.32 -12.12 9.30
C THR A 138 28.46 -13.09 10.48
N ASP A 139 29.29 -14.12 10.34
CA ASP A 139 29.59 -15.08 11.42
C ASP A 139 30.18 -14.39 12.68
N GLU A 140 30.82 -13.23 12.50
CA GLU A 140 31.34 -12.38 13.59
C GLU A 140 30.28 -11.45 14.21
N ASN A 141 29.01 -11.59 13.84
CA ASN A 141 27.90 -10.71 14.21
C ASN A 141 28.11 -9.24 13.79
N LYS A 142 28.80 -8.99 12.67
CA LYS A 142 28.88 -7.67 12.04
C LYS A 142 27.81 -7.55 10.97
N ARG A 143 27.24 -6.35 10.82
CA ARG A 143 26.22 -6.08 9.80
C ARG A 143 26.90 -5.90 8.44
N HIS A 144 26.43 -6.59 7.41
CA HIS A 144 27.03 -6.54 6.08
C HIS A 144 25.99 -6.71 4.96
N MET A 145 26.30 -6.21 3.76
CA MET A 145 25.48 -6.45 2.57
C MET A 145 25.82 -7.80 1.98
N PHE A 146 24.79 -8.57 1.62
CA PHE A 146 24.93 -9.82 0.91
C PHE A 146 24.12 -9.80 -0.36
N VAL A 147 24.65 -10.46 -1.38
CA VAL A 147 23.96 -10.75 -2.63
C VAL A 147 23.76 -12.25 -2.75
N SER A 148 22.56 -12.66 -3.16
CA SER A 148 22.25 -14.07 -3.44
C SER A 148 21.48 -14.20 -4.75
N LYS A 149 21.77 -15.26 -5.50
CA LYS A 149 21.03 -15.60 -6.71
C LYS A 149 19.67 -16.18 -6.36
N VAL A 150 18.62 -15.70 -7.02
CA VAL A 150 17.23 -16.12 -6.78
C VAL A 150 16.77 -17.12 -7.84
N ASP A 151 16.16 -18.22 -7.41
CA ASP A 151 15.40 -19.12 -8.27
C ASP A 151 13.92 -18.68 -8.25
N PRO A 152 13.41 -18.00 -9.29
CA PRO A 152 12.03 -17.50 -9.31
C PRO A 152 10.99 -18.62 -9.44
N LYS A 153 11.37 -19.84 -9.82
CA LYS A 153 10.44 -20.98 -9.90
C LYS A 153 10.25 -21.62 -8.53
N LYS A 154 11.34 -21.75 -7.77
CA LYS A 154 11.31 -22.29 -6.41
C LYS A 154 10.89 -21.25 -5.38
N LEU A 155 11.11 -19.96 -5.67
CA LEU A 155 10.98 -18.85 -4.71
C LEU A 155 11.93 -19.04 -3.53
N GLU A 156 13.20 -19.28 -3.87
CA GLU A 156 14.31 -19.51 -2.94
C GLU A 156 15.53 -18.76 -3.44
N TYR A 157 16.45 -18.44 -2.54
CA TYR A 157 17.79 -18.00 -2.90
C TYR A 157 18.80 -18.87 -2.15
N LYS A 158 19.98 -19.05 -2.74
CA LYS A 158 21.06 -19.87 -2.18
C LYS A 158 22.32 -19.05 -2.12
N GLU A 159 23.15 -19.37 -1.11
CA GLU A 159 24.50 -18.83 -0.89
C GLU A 159 24.54 -17.30 -0.78
N LYS A 160 24.99 -16.81 0.37
CA LYS A 160 25.14 -15.37 0.61
C LYS A 160 26.57 -15.00 0.25
N ILE A 161 26.73 -14.18 -0.78
CA ILE A 161 28.01 -13.63 -1.21
C ILE A 161 28.15 -12.27 -0.54
N GLU A 162 29.25 -12.05 0.18
CA GLU A 162 29.58 -10.76 0.79
C GLU A 162 29.81 -9.73 -0.31
N LEU A 163 29.09 -8.60 -0.21
CA LEU A 163 29.16 -7.54 -1.20
C LEU A 163 30.18 -6.50 -0.77
N CYS A 164 31.29 -6.42 -1.50
CA CYS A 164 32.29 -5.37 -1.36
C CYS A 164 32.77 -5.24 0.10
N GLU A 165 33.40 -6.30 0.61
CA GLU A 165 33.88 -6.45 1.99
C GLU A 165 34.57 -5.17 2.53
N SER A 166 35.35 -4.50 1.66
CA SER A 166 36.07 -3.26 1.96
C SER A 166 35.20 -2.05 2.33
N LEU A 167 33.93 -2.04 1.91
CA LEU A 167 32.97 -0.97 2.19
C LEU A 167 32.10 -1.25 3.41
N SER A 168 32.15 -2.46 3.98
CA SER A 168 31.31 -2.86 5.09
C SER A 168 31.50 -1.95 6.31
N SER A 169 30.39 -1.49 6.86
CA SER A 169 30.40 -0.72 8.11
C SER A 169 29.61 -1.41 9.24
N LYS A 170 29.60 -0.84 10.45
CA LYS A 170 28.78 -1.36 11.57
C LYS A 170 27.27 -1.23 11.33
N PHE A 171 26.87 -0.38 10.38
CA PHE A 171 25.48 -0.13 10.02
C PHE A 171 25.37 -0.07 8.50
N GLU A 172 24.85 -1.13 7.90
CA GLU A 172 24.83 -1.23 6.46
C GLU A 172 23.48 -0.83 5.86
N LYS A 173 23.50 -0.20 4.69
CA LYS A 173 22.32 0.40 4.04
C LYS A 173 22.06 -0.33 2.72
N ASN A 174 20.82 -0.29 2.23
CA ASN A 174 20.56 -0.80 0.88
C ASN A 174 21.16 0.12 -0.18
N TRP A 175 21.97 -0.45 -1.06
CA TRP A 175 22.54 0.26 -2.21
C TRP A 175 21.61 0.14 -3.41
N GLY A 176 21.62 1.12 -4.32
CA GLY A 176 20.71 1.17 -5.46
C GLY A 176 21.28 0.54 -6.71
N PRO A 177 20.87 -0.67 -7.10
CA PRO A 177 21.39 -1.30 -8.31
C PRO A 177 20.81 -0.69 -9.58
N PHE A 178 21.64 -0.63 -10.61
CA PHE A 178 21.27 -0.29 -11.98
C PHE A 178 22.32 -0.80 -12.97
N ILE A 179 21.94 -0.89 -14.25
CA ILE A 179 22.85 -1.33 -15.32
C ILE A 179 23.22 -0.13 -16.19
N TYR A 180 24.52 0.09 -16.39
CA TYR A 180 25.07 1.11 -17.29
C TYR A 180 26.20 0.49 -18.12
N ASN A 181 26.12 0.62 -19.45
CA ASN A 181 27.03 -0.03 -20.41
C ASN A 181 27.24 -1.53 -20.12
N ASP A 182 26.14 -2.26 -19.95
CA ASP A 182 26.09 -3.70 -19.65
C ASP A 182 26.79 -4.13 -18.34
N LYS A 183 27.23 -3.19 -17.51
CA LYS A 183 27.82 -3.45 -16.20
C LYS A 183 26.90 -3.07 -15.05
N LEU A 184 26.97 -3.84 -13.97
CA LEU A 184 26.24 -3.55 -12.73
C LEU A 184 26.90 -2.37 -12.01
N HIS A 185 26.07 -1.43 -11.59
CA HIS A 185 26.49 -0.29 -10.79
C HIS A 185 25.58 -0.15 -9.57
N LEU A 186 26.13 0.37 -8.49
CA LEU A 186 25.42 0.62 -7.24
C LEU A 186 25.56 2.09 -6.83
N VAL A 187 24.43 2.78 -6.63
CA VAL A 187 24.43 4.06 -5.92
C VAL A 187 24.57 3.77 -4.42
N TYR A 188 25.74 4.08 -3.89
CA TYR A 188 26.10 3.86 -2.48
C TYR A 188 25.64 5.03 -1.59
N ASP A 189 25.84 6.26 -2.04
CA ASP A 189 25.45 7.47 -1.31
C ASP A 189 25.01 8.59 -2.26
N ILE A 190 24.23 9.54 -1.75
CA ILE A 190 23.69 10.69 -2.50
C ILE A 190 24.42 11.99 -2.15
N ASN A 191 24.96 12.12 -0.94
CA ASN A 191 25.68 13.31 -0.52
C ASN A 191 26.86 12.98 0.42
N PRO A 192 28.10 12.83 -0.11
CA PRO A 192 28.48 12.96 -1.53
C PRO A 192 27.84 11.87 -2.40
N LEU A 193 27.64 12.16 -3.68
CA LEU A 193 27.16 11.18 -4.64
C LEU A 193 28.28 10.18 -4.92
N LYS A 194 28.09 8.93 -4.50
CA LYS A 194 29.05 7.83 -4.67
C LYS A 194 28.42 6.71 -5.47
N VAL A 195 29.08 6.35 -6.57
CA VAL A 195 28.66 5.25 -7.45
C VAL A 195 29.81 4.27 -7.59
N PHE A 196 29.52 2.99 -7.40
CA PHE A 196 30.45 1.89 -7.62
C PHE A 196 30.03 1.10 -8.86
N GLU A 197 31.02 0.66 -9.64
CA GLU A 197 30.91 -0.34 -10.69
C GLU A 197 31.28 -1.70 -10.08
N LEU A 198 30.54 -2.75 -10.43
CA LEU A 198 30.75 -4.09 -9.90
C LEU A 198 31.24 -5.03 -10.99
N GLU A 199 32.21 -5.86 -10.63
CA GLU A 199 32.64 -6.99 -11.43
C GLU A 199 31.69 -8.19 -11.23
N ASP A 200 31.84 -9.24 -12.06
CA ASP A 200 30.95 -10.42 -12.04
C ASP A 200 31.02 -11.23 -10.73
N ASP A 201 32.08 -11.06 -9.95
CA ASP A 201 32.26 -11.63 -8.60
C ASP A 201 31.76 -10.72 -7.48
N PHE A 202 31.12 -9.60 -7.82
CA PHE A 202 30.60 -8.59 -6.90
C PHE A 202 31.67 -7.80 -6.12
N GLU A 203 32.92 -7.75 -6.59
CA GLU A 203 33.88 -6.76 -6.12
C GLU A 203 33.51 -5.35 -6.58
N CYS A 204 33.66 -4.34 -5.71
CA CYS A 204 33.32 -2.95 -6.00
C CYS A 204 34.54 -2.13 -6.42
N ASN A 205 34.42 -1.45 -7.55
CA ASN A 205 35.33 -0.41 -8.01
C ASN A 205 34.64 0.96 -7.95
N GLU A 206 35.23 1.94 -7.24
CA GLU A 206 34.64 3.29 -7.19
C GLU A 206 34.64 3.89 -8.61
N LYS A 207 33.44 4.18 -9.14
CA LYS A 207 33.30 4.78 -10.46
C LYS A 207 33.50 6.28 -10.42
N PHE A 208 32.85 6.93 -9.46
CA PHE A 208 33.06 8.33 -9.10
C PHE A 208 32.49 8.63 -7.72
N SER A 209 33.09 9.63 -7.06
CA SER A 209 32.62 10.24 -5.83
C SER A 209 32.64 11.76 -5.97
N VAL A 210 31.47 12.37 -6.13
CA VAL A 210 31.36 13.81 -6.37
C VAL A 210 30.58 14.52 -5.26
N ASN A 211 31.12 15.67 -4.84
CA ASN A 211 30.40 16.59 -3.97
C ASN A 211 29.49 17.47 -4.81
N SER A 212 28.28 17.71 -4.31
CA SER A 212 27.31 18.58 -4.97
C SER A 212 26.92 19.71 -4.02
N GLU A 213 27.19 20.95 -4.43
CA GLU A 213 26.87 22.14 -3.63
C GLU A 213 25.38 22.23 -3.32
N ILE A 214 24.53 21.90 -4.30
CA ILE A 214 23.08 21.86 -4.10
C ILE A 214 22.66 20.78 -3.11
N MET A 215 23.29 19.59 -3.13
CA MET A 215 22.99 18.51 -2.18
C MET A 215 23.44 18.85 -0.77
N LYS A 216 24.63 19.48 -0.64
CA LYS A 216 25.11 20.03 0.62
C LYS A 216 24.13 21.06 1.18
N LYS A 217 23.71 22.02 0.35
CA LYS A 217 22.72 23.05 0.73
C LYS A 217 21.38 22.43 1.14
N LEU A 218 20.93 21.37 0.47
CA LEU A 218 19.74 20.60 0.85
C LEU A 218 19.86 20.01 2.26
N THR A 219 20.96 19.31 2.56
CA THR A 219 21.19 18.73 3.89
C THR A 219 21.37 19.77 4.98
N GLU A 220 21.87 20.96 4.63
CA GLU A 220 22.08 22.09 5.56
C GLU A 220 20.86 23.02 5.68
N SER A 221 19.78 22.77 4.93
CA SER A 221 18.59 23.65 4.89
C SER A 221 17.82 23.72 6.21
N TYR A 222 18.08 22.81 7.13
CA TYR A 222 17.46 22.76 8.45
C TYR A 222 18.55 22.78 9.53
N PRO A 223 19.24 23.90 9.77
CA PRO A 223 20.47 23.93 10.58
C PRO A 223 20.30 23.44 12.02
N ASP A 224 19.11 23.61 12.60
CA ASP A 224 18.79 23.15 13.96
C ASP A 224 18.29 21.68 13.99
N LEU A 225 18.18 21.03 12.84
CA LEU A 225 17.68 19.66 12.68
C LEU A 225 18.71 18.83 11.92
N HIS A 226 18.86 17.56 12.27
CA HIS A 226 19.76 16.71 11.51
C HIS A 226 19.03 16.13 10.30
N PHE A 227 19.16 16.79 9.14
CA PHE A 227 18.60 16.35 7.87
C PHE A 227 19.61 15.60 7.01
N HIS A 228 19.29 14.36 6.66
CA HIS A 228 20.14 13.58 5.75
C HIS A 228 19.31 12.92 4.65
N ILE A 229 19.92 12.82 3.47
CA ILE A 229 19.33 12.21 2.28
C ILE A 229 20.14 11.00 1.86
N ARG A 230 19.46 9.99 1.35
CA ARG A 230 20.08 8.74 0.90
C ARG A 230 19.32 8.20 -0.28
N ASN A 231 20.01 7.36 -1.06
CA ASN A 231 19.30 6.53 -2.01
C ASN A 231 18.40 5.54 -1.25
N SER A 232 17.37 5.06 -1.92
CA SER A 232 16.52 4.00 -1.39
C SER A 232 16.32 2.92 -2.43
N THR A 233 15.92 3.23 -3.66
CA THR A 233 15.55 2.21 -4.66
C THR A 233 16.68 1.81 -5.61
N ASN A 234 16.43 0.79 -6.43
CA ASN A 234 17.10 0.65 -7.73
C ASN A 234 16.80 1.87 -8.61
N LEU A 235 17.56 2.05 -9.70
CA LEU A 235 17.30 3.11 -10.67
C LEU A 235 16.66 2.53 -11.93
N ILE A 236 15.87 3.35 -12.62
CA ILE A 236 15.35 3.06 -13.97
C ILE A 236 16.13 3.88 -15.00
N SER A 237 16.51 3.26 -16.11
CA SER A 237 17.08 3.98 -17.26
C SER A 237 15.96 4.77 -17.96
N LEU A 238 16.21 6.04 -18.24
CA LEU A 238 15.35 6.92 -19.04
C LEU A 238 15.91 7.11 -20.45
N ASP A 239 17.24 7.18 -20.56
CA ASP A 239 17.99 7.15 -21.81
C ASP A 239 19.33 6.41 -21.59
N SER A 240 20.30 6.58 -22.50
CA SER A 240 21.61 5.90 -22.41
C SER A 240 22.45 6.31 -21.20
N ASN A 241 22.31 7.55 -20.70
CA ASN A 241 23.14 8.13 -19.66
C ASN A 241 22.34 8.61 -18.44
N GLU A 242 21.02 8.75 -18.56
CA GLU A 242 20.12 9.32 -17.56
C GLU A 242 19.28 8.23 -16.88
N TYR A 243 19.32 8.27 -15.56
CA TYR A 243 18.66 7.29 -14.70
C TYR A 243 17.82 8.00 -13.64
N LEU A 244 16.57 7.57 -13.46
CA LEU A 244 15.72 8.04 -12.37
C LEU A 244 15.87 7.13 -11.16
N GLY A 245 16.14 7.73 -10.00
CA GLY A 245 16.11 7.07 -8.70
C GLY A 245 15.03 7.66 -7.79
N LEU A 246 14.70 6.93 -6.73
CA LEU A 246 13.82 7.37 -5.67
C LEU A 246 14.52 7.17 -4.33
N GLY A 247 14.98 8.28 -3.76
CA GLY A 247 15.68 8.35 -2.48
C GLY A 247 14.73 8.61 -1.31
N HIS A 248 15.30 8.63 -0.11
CA HIS A 248 14.60 9.05 1.10
C HIS A 248 15.40 10.09 1.88
N GLY A 249 14.69 11.09 2.41
CA GLY A 249 15.21 12.10 3.33
C GLY A 249 14.68 11.84 4.74
N VAL A 250 15.53 12.05 5.74
CA VAL A 250 15.19 11.86 7.15
C VAL A 250 15.53 13.15 7.90
N LEU A 251 14.49 13.77 8.45
CA LEU A 251 14.60 14.93 9.31
C LEU A 251 14.51 14.48 10.77
N ASP A 252 15.61 14.60 11.50
CA ASP A 252 15.66 14.31 12.94
C ASP A 252 15.38 15.60 13.74
N TYR A 253 14.36 15.53 14.61
CA TYR A 253 13.89 16.62 15.46
C TYR A 253 13.76 16.16 16.92
N LYS A 254 14.70 15.33 17.40
CA LYS A 254 14.72 14.76 18.77
C LYS A 254 14.33 15.72 19.89
N ASP A 255 14.75 16.98 19.81
CA ASP A 255 14.50 17.99 20.85
C ASP A 255 13.18 18.77 20.66
N ASN A 256 12.39 18.46 19.63
CA ASN A 256 11.20 19.20 19.20
C ASN A 256 9.98 18.30 18.94
N ILE A 257 9.81 17.23 19.71
CA ILE A 257 8.76 16.20 19.55
C ILE A 257 7.34 16.79 19.48
N ASP A 258 7.09 17.93 20.13
CA ASP A 258 5.82 18.66 20.09
C ASP A 258 5.34 19.00 18.68
N ILE A 259 6.23 19.02 17.68
CA ILE A 259 5.87 19.24 16.27
C ILE A 259 4.99 18.11 15.71
N ASN A 260 4.99 16.92 16.32
CA ASN A 260 4.17 15.78 15.91
C ASN A 260 2.67 16.14 15.83
N LYS A 261 2.18 17.06 16.67
CA LYS A 261 0.79 17.53 16.59
C LYS A 261 0.42 18.15 15.24
N TYR A 262 1.41 18.65 14.50
CA TYR A 262 1.26 19.22 13.16
C TYR A 262 1.61 18.24 12.04
N LEU A 263 2.58 17.35 12.27
CA LEU A 263 2.99 16.35 11.27
C LEU A 263 1.99 15.20 11.15
N ILE A 264 1.41 14.77 12.27
CA ILE A 264 0.44 13.67 12.35
C ILE A 264 -0.88 14.10 13.00
N PRO A 265 -1.56 15.15 12.46
CA PRO A 265 -2.71 15.78 13.10
C PRO A 265 -3.93 14.86 13.21
N LEU A 266 -3.96 13.76 12.44
CA LEU A 266 -5.06 12.79 12.45
C LEU A 266 -4.74 11.53 13.26
N LEU A 267 -3.58 11.46 13.95
CA LEU A 267 -3.17 10.27 14.69
C LEU A 267 -4.21 9.86 15.74
N LYS A 268 -4.83 10.82 16.44
CA LYS A 268 -5.81 10.53 17.49
C LYS A 268 -7.05 9.79 16.96
N ASP A 269 -7.52 10.19 15.78
CA ASP A 269 -8.69 9.62 15.08
C ASP A 269 -8.35 8.42 14.19
N SER A 270 -7.08 7.98 14.18
CA SER A 270 -6.62 6.84 13.40
C SER A 270 -7.09 5.50 13.98
N LYS A 271 -6.99 4.45 13.16
CA LYS A 271 -7.22 3.06 13.55
C LYS A 271 -6.03 2.42 14.27
N TYR A 272 -4.98 3.18 14.57
CA TYR A 272 -3.84 2.66 15.30
C TYR A 272 -4.22 2.16 16.69
N SER A 273 -3.46 1.17 17.15
CA SER A 273 -3.48 0.75 18.55
C SER A 273 -3.04 1.92 19.45
N ASP A 274 -3.44 1.90 20.73
CA ASP A 274 -2.99 2.92 21.67
C ASP A 274 -1.46 2.91 21.85
N SER A 275 -0.84 1.73 21.75
CA SER A 275 0.63 1.58 21.75
C SER A 275 1.28 2.20 20.52
N ASP A 276 0.72 2.05 19.32
CA ASP A 276 1.23 2.72 18.12
C ASP A 276 1.06 4.24 18.22
N LYS A 277 -0.06 4.71 18.80
CA LYS A 277 -0.28 6.15 19.03
C LYS A 277 0.77 6.71 20.00
N ASP A 278 1.03 6.02 21.10
CA ASP A 278 2.09 6.41 22.05
C ASP A 278 3.47 6.40 21.38
N TYR A 279 3.76 5.38 20.57
CA TYR A 279 4.99 5.29 19.77
C TYR A 279 5.16 6.53 18.87
N PHE A 280 4.18 6.83 18.02
CA PHE A 280 4.30 7.95 17.07
C PHE A 280 4.29 9.31 17.75
N ASN A 281 3.63 9.46 18.91
CA ASN A 281 3.71 10.69 19.69
C ASN A 281 5.12 10.96 20.23
N LYS A 282 5.89 9.91 20.56
CA LYS A 282 7.27 10.00 21.06
C LYS A 282 8.33 9.92 19.95
N PHE A 283 7.93 9.52 18.75
CA PHE A 283 8.83 9.39 17.61
C PHE A 283 9.31 10.76 17.15
N TYR A 284 10.57 10.88 16.75
CA TYR A 284 11.22 12.17 16.54
C TYR A 284 11.93 12.30 15.19
N LYS A 285 11.60 11.42 14.24
CA LYS A 285 12.15 11.45 12.87
C LYS A 285 11.01 11.54 11.87
N LEU A 286 11.16 12.38 10.85
CA LEU A 286 10.23 12.48 9.72
C LEU A 286 10.93 11.97 8.48
N TYR A 287 10.39 10.89 7.94
CA TYR A 287 10.86 10.27 6.72
C TYR A 287 10.04 10.74 5.52
N THR A 288 10.75 11.03 4.44
CA THR A 288 10.23 11.55 3.18
C THR A 288 10.92 10.85 2.00
N GLY A 289 10.31 10.89 0.83
CA GLY A 289 10.90 10.47 -0.44
C GLY A 289 11.25 11.67 -1.30
N PHE A 290 12.15 11.46 -2.25
CA PHE A 290 12.45 12.41 -3.32
C PHE A 290 12.87 11.65 -4.58
N PHE A 291 12.39 12.09 -5.74
CA PHE A 291 12.92 11.62 -7.01
C PHE A 291 14.16 12.43 -7.37
N TYR A 292 15.11 11.78 -8.04
CA TYR A 292 16.28 12.44 -8.59
C TYR A 292 16.70 11.75 -9.89
N LYS A 293 17.39 12.49 -10.75
CA LYS A 293 18.02 11.94 -11.95
C LYS A 293 19.53 12.01 -11.85
N ILE A 294 20.20 10.91 -12.14
CA ILE A 294 21.65 10.84 -12.31
C ILE A 294 21.96 10.79 -13.79
N ASN A 295 22.92 11.59 -14.22
CA ASN A 295 23.54 11.48 -15.53
C ASN A 295 24.93 10.86 -15.38
N MET A 296 25.16 9.69 -15.94
CA MET A 296 26.39 8.90 -15.81
C MET A 296 27.56 9.46 -16.61
N GLU A 297 27.30 10.16 -17.71
CA GLU A 297 28.32 10.82 -18.53
C GLU A 297 28.86 12.08 -17.81
N ARG A 298 27.95 12.89 -17.27
CA ARG A 298 28.27 14.09 -16.47
C ARG A 298 28.65 13.76 -15.03
N GLN A 299 28.45 12.51 -14.60
CA GLN A 299 28.71 12.01 -13.24
C GLN A 299 28.07 12.84 -12.14
N GLU A 300 26.80 13.20 -12.29
CA GLU A 300 26.11 14.09 -11.34
C GLU A 300 24.61 13.83 -11.25
N ILE A 301 24.00 14.30 -10.15
CA ILE A 301 22.55 14.49 -10.10
C ILE A 301 22.21 15.78 -10.88
N THR A 302 21.34 15.66 -11.88
CA THR A 302 20.95 16.77 -12.77
C THR A 302 19.63 17.41 -12.35
N GLU A 303 18.67 16.60 -11.91
CA GLU A 303 17.36 17.05 -11.46
C GLU A 303 16.95 16.38 -10.15
N ILE A 304 16.18 17.09 -9.32
CA ILE A 304 15.66 16.58 -8.06
C ILE A 304 14.27 17.16 -7.76
N SER A 305 13.38 16.34 -7.21
CA SER A 305 12.04 16.77 -6.80
C SER A 305 12.05 17.30 -5.37
N PRO A 306 11.04 18.08 -4.94
CA PRO A 306 10.79 18.34 -3.53
C PRO A 306 10.61 17.04 -2.72
N PHE A 307 10.62 17.16 -1.40
CA PHE A 307 10.44 16.01 -0.50
C PHE A 307 8.95 15.75 -0.25
N PHE A 308 8.54 14.48 -0.33
CA PHE A 308 7.14 14.09 -0.25
C PHE A 308 6.94 12.81 0.55
N GLN A 309 5.69 12.44 0.78
CA GLN A 309 5.30 11.06 1.11
C GLN A 309 4.32 10.60 0.04
N LEU A 310 4.34 9.31 -0.30
CA LEU A 310 3.37 8.76 -1.22
C LEU A 310 2.04 8.48 -0.50
N PRO A 311 0.89 8.68 -1.19
CA PRO A 311 -0.43 8.50 -0.59
C PRO A 311 -0.60 7.11 0.00
N ASN A 312 -1.24 7.00 1.16
CA ASN A 312 -1.54 5.72 1.81
C ASN A 312 -2.80 5.88 2.70
N TYR A 313 -3.31 4.80 3.30
CA TYR A 313 -4.53 4.88 4.12
C TYR A 313 -4.33 5.79 5.34
N GLU A 314 -3.13 5.78 5.89
CA GLU A 314 -2.73 6.50 7.09
C GLU A 314 -2.03 7.83 6.77
N SER A 315 -2.22 8.39 5.58
CA SER A 315 -1.68 9.72 5.27
C SER A 315 -2.12 10.74 6.34
N LYS A 316 -1.17 11.55 6.82
CA LYS A 316 -1.30 12.47 7.98
C LYS A 316 -1.41 11.80 9.35
N GLN A 317 -1.06 10.53 9.44
CA GLN A 317 -0.97 9.76 10.68
C GLN A 317 0.42 9.10 10.83
N GLU A 318 1.34 9.34 9.88
CA GLU A 318 2.60 8.60 9.74
C GLU A 318 3.82 9.47 9.56
N LEU A 319 4.87 9.12 10.31
CA LEU A 319 6.18 9.77 10.27
C LEU A 319 7.23 8.95 9.53
N ILE A 320 6.99 7.65 9.34
CA ILE A 320 7.94 6.71 8.74
C ILE A 320 7.51 6.35 7.32
N PHE A 321 8.41 6.55 6.36
CA PHE A 321 8.19 6.35 4.93
C PHE A 321 9.50 5.93 4.26
N PHE A 322 9.50 4.83 3.51
CA PHE A 322 10.71 4.36 2.83
C PHE A 322 10.39 3.76 1.46
N PRO A 323 10.89 4.31 0.35
CA PRO A 323 10.81 3.64 -0.94
C PRO A 323 11.61 2.34 -0.97
N THR A 324 11.14 1.33 -1.69
CA THR A 324 11.79 0.01 -1.72
C THR A 324 12.21 -0.43 -3.12
N SER A 325 11.47 -0.05 -4.15
CA SER A 325 11.83 -0.35 -5.54
C SER A 325 10.97 0.47 -6.49
N ILE A 326 11.51 0.68 -7.69
CA ILE A 326 10.80 1.28 -8.82
C ILE A 326 11.03 0.47 -10.09
N HIS A 327 10.04 0.41 -10.97
CA HIS A 327 10.24 0.00 -12.36
C HIS A 327 9.33 0.79 -13.29
N LEU A 328 9.76 0.98 -14.53
CA LEU A 328 8.95 1.59 -15.58
C LEU A 328 8.20 0.49 -16.33
N ASP A 329 6.89 0.64 -16.51
CA ASP A 329 6.12 -0.26 -17.37
C ASP A 329 6.01 0.27 -18.82
N ASN A 330 5.46 -0.56 -19.71
CA ASN A 330 5.30 -0.25 -21.12
C ASN A 330 4.34 0.91 -21.41
N ASP A 331 3.53 1.31 -20.42
CA ASP A 331 2.59 2.44 -20.51
C ASP A 331 3.18 3.71 -19.87
N ASN A 332 4.51 3.74 -19.64
CA ASN A 332 5.25 4.82 -18.99
C ASN A 332 4.77 5.16 -17.57
N TYR A 333 4.25 4.18 -16.83
CA TYR A 333 4.03 4.36 -15.39
C TYR A 333 5.25 3.87 -14.61
N VAL A 334 5.71 4.73 -13.70
CA VAL A 334 6.63 4.38 -12.63
C VAL A 334 5.83 3.64 -11.57
N ASN A 335 6.08 2.34 -11.48
CA ASN A 335 5.51 1.43 -10.50
C ASN A 335 6.40 1.42 -9.26
N ILE A 336 5.87 1.88 -8.14
CA ILE A 336 6.62 2.20 -6.93
C ILE A 336 6.15 1.30 -5.80
N SER A 337 7.08 0.59 -5.16
CA SER A 337 6.83 -0.04 -3.87
C SER A 337 7.49 0.79 -2.76
N TYR A 338 6.82 0.90 -1.62
CA TYR A 338 7.29 1.69 -0.47
C TYR A 338 6.70 1.17 0.84
N ASN A 339 7.42 1.39 1.94
CA ASN A 339 7.03 1.07 3.30
C ASN A 339 6.50 2.31 4.03
N VAL A 340 5.58 2.08 4.96
CA VAL A 340 4.99 3.09 5.82
C VAL A 340 4.93 2.53 7.24
N GLY A 341 5.38 3.31 8.23
CA GLY A 341 5.24 2.93 9.65
C GLY A 341 6.04 1.71 10.09
N ASP A 342 7.02 1.24 9.32
CA ASP A 342 7.81 0.02 9.58
C ASP A 342 6.98 -1.26 9.79
N ASN A 343 5.74 -1.28 9.31
CA ASN A 343 4.87 -2.43 9.53
C ASN A 343 4.02 -2.80 8.31
N ARG A 344 4.12 -2.03 7.22
CA ARG A 344 3.37 -2.30 6.00
C ARG A 344 4.02 -1.73 4.75
N SER A 345 3.87 -2.46 3.67
CA SER A 345 4.24 -2.07 2.33
C SER A 345 3.01 -1.67 1.52
N TYR A 346 3.21 -0.69 0.67
CA TYR A 346 2.25 -0.18 -0.27
C TYR A 346 2.85 -0.20 -1.67
N PHE A 347 1.96 -0.28 -2.65
CA PHE A 347 2.27 -0.08 -4.05
C PHE A 347 1.53 1.16 -4.55
N LEU A 348 2.18 1.98 -5.37
CA LEU A 348 1.60 3.10 -6.08
C LEU A 348 2.12 3.12 -7.53
N LYS A 349 1.28 3.50 -8.48
CA LYS A 349 1.74 3.88 -9.82
C LYS A 349 1.55 5.37 -10.10
N LEU A 350 2.55 5.99 -10.74
CA LEU A 350 2.54 7.37 -11.22
C LEU A 350 3.00 7.40 -12.67
N HIS A 351 2.36 8.18 -13.54
CA HIS A 351 2.86 8.34 -14.90
C HIS A 351 4.20 9.09 -14.88
N LEU A 352 5.15 8.69 -15.73
CA LEU A 352 6.50 9.26 -15.80
C LEU A 352 6.48 10.77 -16.04
N ASP A 353 5.58 11.27 -16.89
CA ASP A 353 5.42 12.73 -17.11
C ASP A 353 5.04 13.50 -15.83
N ILE A 354 4.31 12.87 -14.90
CA ILE A 354 3.97 13.48 -13.60
C ILE A 354 5.21 13.53 -12.70
N VAL A 355 6.05 12.50 -12.74
CA VAL A 355 7.34 12.50 -12.04
C VAL A 355 8.26 13.55 -12.66
N ASN A 356 8.39 13.60 -13.98
CA ASN A 356 9.19 14.59 -14.70
C ASN A 356 8.72 16.03 -14.46
N LEU A 357 7.41 16.25 -14.30
CA LEU A 357 6.88 17.57 -13.95
C LEU A 357 7.25 18.00 -12.52
N SER A 358 7.55 17.05 -11.63
CA SER A 358 7.98 17.34 -10.26
C SER A 358 9.46 17.64 -10.11
N LEU A 359 10.27 17.28 -11.13
CA LEU A 359 11.72 17.40 -11.10
C LEU A 359 12.12 18.83 -11.47
N TYR A 360 13.00 19.41 -10.65
CA TYR A 360 13.64 20.69 -10.92
C TYR A 360 15.09 20.45 -11.34
N ASP A 361 15.53 21.12 -12.40
CA ASP A 361 16.94 21.25 -12.72
C ASP A 361 17.68 21.83 -11.51
N LYS A 362 18.79 21.20 -11.13
CA LYS A 362 19.56 21.57 -9.94
C LYS A 362 19.97 23.05 -9.89
N ASN A 363 20.12 23.70 -11.04
CA ASN A 363 20.54 25.10 -11.14
C ASN A 363 19.37 26.07 -10.95
N ASN A 364 18.12 25.58 -10.98
CA ASN A 364 16.89 26.37 -10.89
C ASN A 364 16.13 26.17 -9.57
N ILE A 365 16.78 25.57 -8.56
CA ILE A 365 16.17 25.34 -7.25
C ILE A 365 16.28 26.60 -6.40
N ASP A 366 15.11 27.12 -6.01
CA ASP A 366 14.96 28.16 -5.01
C ASP A 366 14.24 27.57 -3.79
N PHE A 367 15.00 27.38 -2.72
CA PHE A 367 14.54 26.77 -1.47
C PHE A 367 13.39 27.52 -0.79
N GLN A 368 13.26 28.82 -1.01
CA GLN A 368 12.17 29.59 -0.42
C GLN A 368 10.90 29.56 -1.28
N VAL A 369 11.06 29.31 -2.58
CA VAL A 369 9.97 29.47 -3.56
C VAL A 369 9.42 28.14 -4.04
N ASN A 370 10.27 27.21 -4.47
CA ASN A 370 9.85 26.04 -5.27
C ASN A 370 10.26 24.68 -4.69
N TYR A 371 10.98 24.66 -3.56
CA TYR A 371 11.50 23.42 -3.00
C TYR A 371 11.23 23.30 -1.49
N ASN A 372 10.33 22.39 -1.09
CA ASN A 372 9.84 22.24 0.28
C ASN A 372 9.51 20.77 0.62
N ILE A 373 9.26 20.47 1.91
CA ILE A 373 8.65 19.20 2.34
C ILE A 373 7.12 19.32 2.25
N ASN A 374 6.48 18.50 1.42
CA ASN A 374 5.03 18.38 1.35
C ASN A 374 4.60 16.90 1.27
N SER A 375 4.07 16.37 2.37
CA SER A 375 3.61 14.97 2.45
C SER A 375 2.47 14.61 1.49
N ASN A 376 1.74 15.58 0.93
CA ASN A 376 0.64 15.36 -0.01
C ASN A 376 0.97 15.80 -1.44
N PHE A 377 2.24 16.08 -1.74
CA PHE A 377 2.69 16.71 -2.99
C PHE A 377 2.03 16.13 -4.25
N TYR A 378 2.09 14.82 -4.47
CA TYR A 378 1.53 14.20 -5.67
C TYR A 378 0.00 14.22 -5.74
N ILE A 379 -0.70 14.17 -4.60
CA ILE A 379 -2.16 14.29 -4.58
C ILE A 379 -2.58 15.69 -5.04
N GLU A 380 -1.87 16.70 -4.56
CA GLU A 380 -2.16 18.11 -4.86
C GLU A 380 -1.74 18.47 -6.27
N LEU A 381 -0.56 18.02 -6.71
CA LEU A 381 -0.06 18.20 -8.08
C LEU A 381 -1.06 17.65 -9.09
N ILE A 382 -1.47 16.39 -8.95
CA ILE A 382 -2.44 15.76 -9.87
C ILE A 382 -3.78 16.50 -9.82
N ARG A 383 -4.27 16.88 -8.64
CA ARG A 383 -5.53 17.65 -8.52
C ARG A 383 -5.45 18.98 -9.26
N ASN A 384 -4.32 19.68 -9.16
CA ASN A 384 -4.12 20.97 -9.80
C ASN A 384 -4.03 20.84 -11.32
N ILE A 385 -3.31 19.84 -11.84
CA ILE A 385 -3.25 19.57 -13.27
C ILE A 385 -4.65 19.22 -13.81
N ARG A 386 -5.38 18.34 -13.12
CA ARG A 386 -6.77 18.00 -13.48
C ARG A 386 -7.66 19.23 -13.54
N LYS A 387 -7.55 20.15 -12.57
CA LYS A 387 -8.28 21.43 -12.58
C LYS A 387 -7.93 22.27 -13.79
N LEU A 388 -6.64 22.41 -14.11
CA LEU A 388 -6.16 23.19 -15.26
C LEU A 388 -6.63 22.60 -16.60
N MET A 389 -6.76 21.27 -16.68
CA MET A 389 -7.21 20.55 -17.87
C MET A 389 -8.73 20.35 -17.96
N GLY A 390 -9.50 20.89 -17.01
CA GLY A 390 -10.96 20.76 -17.01
C GLY A 390 -11.50 19.39 -16.60
N PHE A 391 -10.66 18.51 -16.02
CA PHE A 391 -11.08 17.21 -15.50
C PHE A 391 -11.66 17.30 -14.09
N SER A 392 -12.39 16.27 -13.66
CA SER A 392 -12.95 16.23 -12.29
C SER A 392 -11.85 16.25 -11.23
N THR A 393 -11.99 17.12 -10.23
CA THR A 393 -11.06 17.25 -9.09
C THR A 393 -11.49 16.46 -7.85
N LYS A 394 -12.56 15.68 -7.94
CA LYS A 394 -13.03 14.85 -6.81
C LYS A 394 -12.02 13.72 -6.58
N LYS A 395 -11.51 13.60 -5.35
CA LYS A 395 -10.49 12.60 -4.97
C LYS A 395 -10.80 11.18 -5.48
N LYS A 396 -12.04 10.72 -5.34
CA LYS A 396 -12.48 9.38 -5.78
C LYS A 396 -12.33 9.11 -7.29
N ASP A 397 -12.23 10.16 -8.12
CA ASP A 397 -12.19 10.03 -9.57
C ASP A 397 -10.75 9.78 -10.07
N TYR A 398 -9.74 10.20 -9.30
CA TYR A 398 -8.33 10.09 -9.68
C TYR A 398 -7.45 9.37 -8.66
N TYR A 399 -7.95 9.12 -7.45
CA TYR A 399 -7.24 8.38 -6.41
C TYR A 399 -8.02 7.13 -6.04
N LYS A 400 -7.54 5.98 -6.53
CA LYS A 400 -8.09 4.65 -6.27
C LYS A 400 -7.24 4.01 -5.19
N PHE A 401 -7.85 3.71 -4.06
CA PHE A 401 -7.19 3.13 -2.90
C PHE A 401 -7.93 1.86 -2.44
N GLY A 402 -7.18 0.84 -2.06
CA GLY A 402 -7.70 -0.39 -1.46
C GLY A 402 -6.93 -1.64 -1.90
N ASP A 403 -7.45 -2.80 -1.52
CA ASP A 403 -6.95 -4.08 -2.02
C ASP A 403 -7.24 -4.25 -3.53
N ILE A 404 -6.59 -5.23 -4.14
CA ILE A 404 -6.66 -5.55 -5.56
C ILE A 404 -8.06 -5.97 -5.97
N ASN A 405 -8.78 -6.68 -5.10
CA ASN A 405 -10.14 -7.07 -5.38
C ASN A 405 -11.05 -5.83 -5.43
N ASN A 406 -10.86 -4.86 -4.54
CA ASN A 406 -11.63 -3.63 -4.51
C ASN A 406 -11.33 -2.75 -5.72
N ILE A 407 -10.07 -2.66 -6.15
CA ILE A 407 -9.65 -1.81 -7.27
C ILE A 407 -9.95 -2.47 -8.62
N PHE A 408 -9.60 -3.74 -8.80
CA PHE A 408 -9.63 -4.42 -10.10
C PHE A 408 -10.85 -5.34 -10.32
N ALA A 409 -11.73 -5.56 -9.32
CA ALA A 409 -12.99 -6.30 -9.55
C ALA A 409 -13.94 -5.61 -10.55
N GLY A 410 -13.64 -4.37 -10.95
CA GLY A 410 -14.32 -3.65 -12.02
C GLY A 410 -14.38 -4.42 -13.34
N ASN A 411 -13.41 -5.30 -13.62
CA ASN A 411 -13.37 -6.07 -14.86
C ASN A 411 -14.11 -7.42 -14.77
N ARG A 412 -14.15 -8.09 -13.61
CA ARG A 412 -14.95 -9.32 -13.44
C ARG A 412 -16.44 -9.02 -13.45
N LYS A 413 -16.92 -7.99 -12.73
CA LYS A 413 -18.36 -7.64 -12.76
C LYS A 413 -18.81 -7.08 -14.12
N LYS A 414 -17.98 -6.36 -14.87
CA LYS A 414 -18.33 -5.91 -16.25
C LYS A 414 -18.25 -7.02 -17.29
N LYS A 415 -17.22 -7.90 -17.26
CA LYS A 415 -17.16 -9.06 -18.15
C LYS A 415 -18.25 -10.07 -17.80
N GLU A 416 -18.45 -10.45 -16.54
CA GLU A 416 -19.56 -11.32 -16.11
C GLU A 416 -20.92 -10.73 -16.42
N ARG A 417 -21.13 -9.40 -16.29
CA ARG A 417 -22.38 -8.76 -16.77
C ARG A 417 -22.51 -8.79 -18.29
N LYS A 418 -21.41 -8.71 -19.06
CA LYS A 418 -21.43 -8.82 -20.53
C LYS A 418 -21.59 -10.27 -21.02
N THR A 419 -20.94 -11.26 -20.40
CA THR A 419 -21.11 -12.70 -20.69
C THR A 419 -22.43 -13.25 -20.14
N LYS A 420 -22.92 -12.78 -18.97
CA LYS A 420 -24.32 -13.03 -18.55
C LYS A 420 -25.29 -12.38 -19.53
N ARG A 421 -25.10 -11.12 -19.96
CA ARG A 421 -25.99 -10.50 -20.98
C ARG A 421 -25.97 -11.22 -22.34
N LYS A 422 -24.82 -11.79 -22.77
CA LYS A 422 -24.72 -12.57 -24.02
C LYS A 422 -25.32 -13.99 -23.88
N LYS A 423 -25.15 -14.66 -22.73
CA LYS A 423 -25.79 -15.97 -22.45
C LYS A 423 -27.30 -15.82 -22.16
N GLU A 424 -27.72 -14.79 -21.43
CA GLU A 424 -29.13 -14.48 -21.16
C GLU A 424 -29.92 -14.11 -22.42
N ARG A 425 -29.30 -13.46 -23.43
CA ARG A 425 -29.94 -13.19 -24.74
C ARG A 425 -30.14 -14.44 -25.60
N LYS A 426 -29.31 -15.48 -25.46
CA LYS A 426 -29.47 -16.75 -26.20
C LYS A 426 -30.36 -17.77 -25.48
N GLN A 427 -30.55 -17.67 -24.16
CA GLN A 427 -31.33 -18.65 -23.38
C GLN A 427 -32.75 -18.17 -23.00
N LYS A 428 -33.06 -16.87 -23.07
CA LYS A 428 -34.42 -16.32 -22.90
C LYS A 428 -35.28 -16.38 -24.18
N ARG A 429 -35.32 -17.55 -24.83
CA ARG A 429 -36.45 -17.90 -25.72
C ARG A 429 -37.34 -19.00 -25.17
N LYS A 430 -37.06 -19.56 -23.99
CA LYS A 430 -37.99 -20.44 -23.28
C LYS A 430 -37.89 -20.25 -21.77
N THR A 431 -39.04 -20.33 -21.11
CA THR A 431 -39.32 -20.44 -19.66
C THR A 431 -39.33 -19.17 -18.79
N VAL A 432 -40.52 -18.96 -18.21
CA VAL A 432 -41.06 -17.88 -17.36
C VAL A 432 -40.28 -17.69 -16.04
N LYS A 433 -39.98 -16.44 -15.65
CA LYS A 433 -39.43 -16.07 -14.33
C LYS A 433 -40.56 -15.87 -13.29
N LYS A 434 -40.40 -16.47 -12.10
CA LYS A 434 -41.22 -16.23 -10.90
C LYS A 434 -40.61 -15.08 -10.07
N SER A 435 -41.42 -14.11 -9.61
CA SER A 435 -41.01 -12.92 -8.83
C SER A 435 -40.99 -13.19 -7.33
N GLU A 436 -40.06 -12.59 -6.57
CA GLU A 436 -40.00 -12.67 -5.09
C GLU A 436 -40.68 -11.45 -4.44
N LYS A 437 -41.94 -11.59 -3.99
CA LYS A 437 -42.64 -10.62 -3.13
C LYS A 437 -42.11 -10.68 -1.68
N LYS A 438 -42.05 -9.54 -0.97
CA LYS A 438 -41.64 -9.45 0.45
C LYS A 438 -42.59 -8.58 1.26
N LEU A 439 -42.87 -8.96 2.51
CA LEU A 439 -43.71 -8.17 3.42
C LEU A 439 -42.89 -7.75 4.65
N LEU A 440 -42.82 -6.45 4.93
CA LEU A 440 -42.12 -5.89 6.08
C LEU A 440 -43.12 -5.49 7.17
N TYR A 441 -42.78 -5.76 8.43
CA TYR A 441 -43.52 -5.31 9.60
C TYR A 441 -42.62 -4.50 10.54
N PHE A 442 -42.86 -3.19 10.60
CA PHE A 442 -42.22 -2.27 11.52
C PHE A 442 -42.98 -2.20 12.85
N TYR A 443 -42.29 -2.45 13.96
CA TYR A 443 -42.85 -2.45 15.31
C TYR A 443 -41.96 -1.67 16.29
N MET A 444 -42.49 -1.44 17.50
CA MET A 444 -41.79 -0.82 18.63
C MET A 444 -42.01 -1.63 19.91
N GLU A 445 -41.01 -1.69 20.78
CA GLU A 445 -41.13 -2.31 22.12
C GLU A 445 -42.11 -1.50 23.00
N GLY A 446 -42.99 -2.18 23.75
CA GLY A 446 -44.03 -1.52 24.57
C GLY A 446 -45.26 -1.01 23.80
N CYS A 447 -45.40 -1.35 22.53
CA CYS A 447 -46.51 -0.92 21.68
C CYS A 447 -47.72 -1.88 21.79
N LYS A 448 -48.76 -1.48 22.55
CA LYS A 448 -50.00 -2.26 22.73
C LYS A 448 -50.68 -2.68 21.42
N TYR A 449 -50.59 -1.85 20.37
CA TYR A 449 -51.14 -2.17 19.04
C TYR A 449 -50.30 -3.21 18.28
N CYS A 450 -48.99 -3.17 18.46
CA CYS A 450 -48.04 -4.11 17.89
C CYS A 450 -48.21 -5.50 18.52
N ASP A 451 -48.40 -5.55 19.84
CA ASP A 451 -48.64 -6.80 20.59
C ASP A 451 -49.96 -7.47 20.16
N LYS A 452 -51.01 -6.67 19.95
CA LYS A 452 -52.29 -7.17 19.39
C LYS A 452 -52.11 -7.72 17.97
N PHE A 453 -51.30 -7.06 17.16
CA PHE A 453 -51.07 -7.45 15.77
C PHE A 453 -50.19 -8.70 15.63
N GLU A 454 -49.37 -9.02 16.63
CA GLU A 454 -48.44 -10.15 16.60
C GLU A 454 -49.14 -11.49 16.31
N LYS A 455 -50.36 -11.68 16.84
CA LYS A 455 -51.17 -12.88 16.57
C LYS A 455 -51.54 -13.00 15.09
N THR A 456 -51.90 -11.89 14.45
CA THR A 456 -52.21 -11.84 13.01
C THR A 456 -50.96 -12.03 12.18
N TRP A 457 -49.84 -11.41 12.57
CA TRP A 457 -48.55 -11.56 11.91
C TRP A 457 -48.07 -13.01 11.89
N LYS A 458 -48.10 -13.70 13.04
CA LYS A 458 -47.75 -15.12 13.13
C LYS A 458 -48.64 -16.00 12.23
N LYS A 459 -49.95 -15.74 12.22
CA LYS A 459 -50.89 -16.46 11.35
C LYS A 459 -50.61 -16.22 9.85
N LEU A 460 -50.13 -15.03 9.48
CA LEU A 460 -49.69 -14.74 8.10
C LEU A 460 -48.41 -15.47 7.75
N THR A 461 -47.40 -15.43 8.62
CA THR A 461 -46.10 -16.10 8.37
C THR A 461 -46.24 -17.62 8.25
N ASP A 462 -47.14 -18.23 9.03
CA ASP A 462 -47.34 -19.69 9.00
C ASP A 462 -48.05 -20.16 7.72
N ASN A 463 -48.94 -19.34 7.17
CA ASN A 463 -49.80 -19.71 6.03
C ASN A 463 -49.28 -19.27 4.65
N HIS A 464 -48.26 -18.38 4.59
CA HIS A 464 -47.78 -17.79 3.33
C HIS A 464 -46.24 -17.86 3.22
N LYS A 465 -45.71 -19.08 3.07
CA LYS A 465 -44.26 -19.35 2.99
C LYS A 465 -43.62 -18.89 1.68
N GLU A 466 -44.44 -18.63 0.66
CA GLU A 466 -44.04 -18.14 -0.66
C GLU A 466 -43.63 -16.65 -0.66
N ILE A 467 -43.98 -15.89 0.38
CA ILE A 467 -43.62 -14.49 0.56
C ILE A 467 -42.60 -14.35 1.68
N LYS A 468 -41.51 -13.62 1.43
CA LYS A 468 -40.51 -13.37 2.48
C LYS A 468 -41.02 -12.31 3.45
N MET A 469 -41.38 -12.71 4.66
CA MET A 469 -41.87 -11.82 5.71
C MET A 469 -40.74 -11.44 6.70
N ILE A 470 -40.62 -10.15 7.05
CA ILE A 470 -39.52 -9.62 7.88
C ILE A 470 -40.07 -8.66 8.93
N LYS A 471 -39.70 -8.86 10.20
CA LYS A 471 -40.06 -7.98 11.32
C LYS A 471 -38.89 -7.06 11.68
N ILE A 472 -39.14 -5.76 11.86
CA ILE A 472 -38.11 -4.72 12.05
C ILE A 472 -38.48 -3.84 13.24
N ASN A 473 -37.58 -3.73 14.24
CA ASN A 473 -37.73 -2.78 15.33
C ASN A 473 -37.41 -1.38 14.81
N GLY A 474 -38.44 -0.55 14.62
CA GLY A 474 -38.31 0.77 14.01
C GLY A 474 -37.41 1.72 14.81
N PRO A 475 -37.60 1.93 16.13
CA PRO A 475 -36.75 2.81 16.92
C PRO A 475 -35.26 2.47 16.88
N LYS A 476 -34.90 1.17 16.80
CA LYS A 476 -33.51 0.71 16.66
C LYS A 476 -32.97 0.81 15.22
N ASN A 477 -33.83 1.07 14.21
CA ASN A 477 -33.47 1.06 12.78
C ASN A 477 -33.86 2.35 12.04
N LYS A 478 -33.39 3.52 12.51
CA LYS A 478 -33.71 4.85 11.95
C LYS A 478 -33.52 4.97 10.42
N ARG A 479 -32.49 4.33 9.85
CA ARG A 479 -32.22 4.30 8.40
C ARG A 479 -33.34 3.61 7.61
N MET A 480 -33.92 2.55 8.16
CA MET A 480 -35.00 1.80 7.51
C MET A 480 -36.33 2.56 7.59
N ASN A 481 -36.59 3.26 8.70
CA ASN A 481 -37.77 4.13 8.80
C ASN A 481 -37.73 5.24 7.74
N LYS A 482 -36.58 5.91 7.59
CA LYS A 482 -36.41 6.96 6.57
C LYS A 482 -36.54 6.41 5.14
N LYS A 483 -36.07 5.18 4.89
CA LYS A 483 -36.12 4.55 3.57
C LYS A 483 -37.56 4.26 3.11
N TYR A 484 -38.45 3.88 4.02
CA TYR A 484 -39.81 3.45 3.70
C TYR A 484 -40.90 4.35 4.30
N ASN A 485 -40.53 5.59 4.66
CA ASN A 485 -41.40 6.60 5.25
C ASN A 485 -42.27 6.09 6.43
N VAL A 486 -41.65 5.39 7.39
CA VAL A 486 -42.35 4.84 8.57
C VAL A 486 -42.47 5.91 9.65
N GLU A 487 -43.69 6.37 9.89
CA GLU A 487 -44.00 7.46 10.83
C GLU A 487 -44.68 6.97 12.13
N SER A 488 -45.33 5.79 12.09
CA SER A 488 -46.01 5.21 13.25
C SER A 488 -45.87 3.68 13.30
N TYR A 489 -46.23 3.07 14.43
CA TYR A 489 -46.17 1.61 14.62
C TYR A 489 -47.53 1.07 15.09
N PRO A 490 -47.96 -0.11 14.62
CA PRO A 490 -47.30 -0.98 13.63
C PRO A 490 -47.45 -0.47 12.18
N THR A 491 -46.42 -0.61 11.33
CA THR A 491 -46.51 -0.30 9.88
C THR A 491 -46.15 -1.52 9.04
N ILE A 492 -46.98 -1.84 8.04
CA ILE A 492 -46.81 -3.01 7.17
C ILE A 492 -46.56 -2.54 5.74
N ILE A 493 -45.56 -3.12 5.06
CA ILE A 493 -45.13 -2.67 3.73
C ILE A 493 -44.91 -3.87 2.82
N LEU A 494 -45.57 -3.93 1.67
CA LEU A 494 -45.31 -4.92 0.64
C LEU A 494 -44.25 -4.39 -0.32
N ILE A 495 -43.30 -5.25 -0.68
CA ILE A 495 -42.31 -5.00 -1.72
C ILE A 495 -42.55 -6.02 -2.83
N ASP A 496 -42.92 -5.52 -4.00
CA ASP A 496 -42.99 -6.32 -5.22
C ASP A 496 -42.25 -5.62 -6.36
N LYS A 497 -41.46 -6.38 -7.13
CA LYS A 497 -40.71 -5.90 -8.31
C LYS A 497 -39.86 -4.63 -8.11
N GLY A 498 -39.50 -4.29 -6.88
CA GLY A 498 -38.66 -3.12 -6.54
C GLY A 498 -39.45 -1.89 -6.11
N GLU A 499 -40.77 -1.93 -6.17
CA GLU A 499 -41.68 -0.93 -5.62
C GLU A 499 -42.10 -1.32 -4.20
N HIS A 500 -42.55 -0.34 -3.42
CA HIS A 500 -43.05 -0.57 -2.06
C HIS A 500 -44.37 0.14 -1.84
N GLU A 501 -45.30 -0.54 -1.17
CA GLU A 501 -46.63 -0.03 -0.86
C GLU A 501 -46.90 -0.21 0.63
N ILE A 502 -47.32 0.86 1.30
CA ILE A 502 -47.70 0.85 2.72
C ILE A 502 -49.14 0.38 2.83
N PHE A 503 -49.41 -0.54 3.75
CA PHE A 503 -50.76 -1.05 3.99
C PHE A 503 -51.56 -0.10 4.88
N GLU A 504 -52.67 0.43 4.35
CA GLU A 504 -53.47 1.46 5.03
C GLU A 504 -54.82 0.96 5.61
N ASP A 505 -55.24 -0.28 5.32
CA ASP A 505 -56.52 -0.84 5.78
C ASP A 505 -56.41 -1.48 7.20
N LYS A 506 -57.53 -1.97 7.74
CA LYS A 506 -57.60 -2.72 8.99
C LYS A 506 -56.69 -3.95 8.90
N ARG A 507 -55.73 -4.02 9.82
CA ARG A 507 -54.69 -5.07 9.96
C ARG A 507 -55.23 -6.44 10.42
N THR A 508 -56.25 -6.92 9.72
CA THR A 508 -56.87 -8.24 9.89
C THR A 508 -56.24 -9.23 8.93
N TYR A 509 -56.26 -10.52 9.29
CA TYR A 509 -55.70 -11.59 8.45
C TYR A 509 -56.29 -11.59 7.02
N LYS A 510 -57.61 -11.39 6.89
CA LYS A 510 -58.30 -11.38 5.60
C LYS A 510 -57.79 -10.27 4.68
N LYS A 511 -57.73 -9.04 5.17
CA LYS A 511 -57.29 -7.87 4.39
C LYS A 511 -55.81 -7.93 4.02
N LEU A 512 -54.96 -8.42 4.93
CA LEU A 512 -53.54 -8.61 4.63
C LEU A 512 -53.29 -9.73 3.63
N LYS A 513 -54.12 -10.79 3.66
CA LYS A 513 -54.08 -11.85 2.64
C LYS A 513 -54.46 -11.32 1.25
N GLU A 514 -55.46 -10.46 1.16
CA GLU A 514 -55.82 -9.77 -0.10
C GLU A 514 -54.64 -8.90 -0.58
N PHE A 515 -54.06 -8.12 0.34
CA PHE A 515 -52.95 -7.21 0.03
C PHE A 515 -51.71 -7.91 -0.52
N ILE A 516 -51.33 -9.08 0.01
CA ILE A 516 -50.17 -9.83 -0.50
C ILE A 516 -50.45 -10.62 -1.78
N SER A 517 -51.73 -10.86 -2.10
CA SER A 517 -52.15 -11.66 -3.25
C SER A 517 -52.29 -10.82 -4.53
N ASN A 518 -52.61 -9.52 -4.40
CA ASN A 518 -52.44 -8.52 -5.46
C ASN A 518 -50.95 -8.37 -5.78
#